data_AF-A0A1H5P7H2-F1
#
_entry.id   AF-A0A1H5P7H2-F1
#
_cell.length_a   1.000
_cell.length_b   1.000
_cell.length_c   1.000
_cell.angle_alpha   90.00
_cell.angle_beta   90.00
_cell.angle_gamma   90.00
#
_symmetry.space_group_name_H-M   'P 1'
#
loop_
_entity.id
_entity.type
_entity.pdbx_description
1 polymer ?
#
loop_
_entity_poly.entity_id
_entity_poly.type
_entity_poly.pdbx_seq_one_letter_code
_entity_poly.pdbx_strand_id
1 'polypeptide(L)'
;MPRTDDGKTTLAAILRSLQTGDAAPIAERHRLGSLHPPHVVIGTGGAAPSIFQMGAWSTTQLDLAIFDDHFVAANVCSGLAIEAGHRQNLHELILGAQGVALSTALQMHIASIEEHNRALRDKERAIPAAARGALSVDAFCALEPIVGIDTAIQDAERSLAAAKSAEAVRQRPEFAPIAPPSFDLTAIEALLQRGLPELDADASARVQTHLTGLGRGAEAWVGEGMPRIKGGLCPFCAQGLGASPVIGHYRAYFSEGYASLKKSITDQIAAIGATHAGDAPAAFERAVRMAVQATDFWQAFMSVPAFEIDTAAVVRVWNAAREAVLGQVRAKQAAPLDPMTLSPKTCAAVASYDEARSQVVDTSAALHAINLQIALVKERAASANVSALTADLGKLTATRSRYEPVIAGYCQAYLDEKAAKTATEALRDQARTAIDGHRQFMFAAYEAAINRYLAQFNAGFRLASVSSVNTRGGSACSYAVVINNVLRSIDGARRSPPAWQEADDHERGQGLAGIAGLPQGDRAWLSA
;
A
#
# COMPACT_ATOMS: atom_id res chain seq x y z
N MET A 1 -55.33 -65.99 -46.17
CA MET A 1 -53.98 -65.43 -46.40
C MET A 1 -53.55 -64.69 -45.13
N PRO A 2 -52.69 -65.29 -44.29
CA PRO A 2 -52.04 -64.56 -43.22
C PRO A 2 -50.98 -63.65 -43.85
N ARG A 3 -51.03 -62.34 -43.56
CA ARG A 3 -49.93 -61.41 -43.86
C ARG A 3 -48.75 -61.80 -42.98
N THR A 4 -47.64 -62.26 -43.56
CA THR A 4 -46.38 -62.47 -42.85
C THR A 4 -45.71 -61.12 -42.61
N ASP A 5 -45.65 -60.68 -41.36
CA ASP A 5 -44.99 -59.44 -40.94
C ASP A 5 -43.44 -59.53 -40.94
N ASP A 6 -42.88 -60.73 -41.16
CA ASP A 6 -41.44 -61.02 -41.10
C ASP A 6 -40.56 -60.33 -42.17
N GLY A 7 -41.14 -59.97 -43.32
CA GLY A 7 -40.40 -59.32 -44.41
C GLY A 7 -40.00 -57.87 -44.09
N LYS A 8 -40.80 -57.16 -43.28
CA LYS A 8 -40.58 -55.74 -42.96
C LYS A 8 -39.49 -55.55 -41.91
N THR A 9 -39.42 -56.45 -40.94
CA THR A 9 -38.40 -56.42 -39.86
C THR A 9 -36.99 -56.70 -40.41
N THR A 10 -36.88 -57.53 -41.45
CA THR A 10 -35.62 -57.80 -42.14
C THR A 10 -35.11 -56.57 -42.90
N LEU A 11 -35.98 -55.86 -43.62
CA LEU A 11 -35.61 -54.61 -44.32
C LEU A 11 -35.17 -53.52 -43.33
N ALA A 12 -35.90 -53.34 -42.22
CA ALA A 12 -35.53 -52.37 -41.19
C ALA A 12 -34.16 -52.68 -40.56
N ALA A 13 -33.85 -53.95 -40.30
CA ALA A 13 -32.54 -54.38 -39.80
C ALA A 13 -31.42 -54.09 -40.81
N ILE A 14 -31.65 -54.34 -42.09
CA ILE A 14 -30.71 -54.02 -43.18
C ILE A 14 -30.47 -52.50 -43.25
N LEU A 15 -31.53 -51.69 -43.26
CA LEU A 15 -31.41 -50.23 -43.33
C LEU A 15 -30.72 -49.66 -42.09
N ARG A 16 -30.97 -50.24 -40.90
CA ARG A 16 -30.28 -49.86 -39.65
C ARG A 16 -28.80 -50.19 -39.72
N SER A 17 -28.47 -51.39 -40.19
CA SER A 17 -27.08 -51.80 -40.42
C SER A 17 -26.38 -50.87 -41.42
N LEU A 18 -27.06 -50.44 -42.48
CA LEU A 18 -26.54 -49.46 -43.44
C LEU A 18 -26.32 -48.07 -42.79
N GLN A 19 -27.20 -47.67 -41.88
CA GLN A 19 -27.10 -46.40 -41.17
C GLN A 19 -25.96 -46.39 -40.15
N THR A 20 -25.86 -47.41 -39.30
CA THR A 20 -24.90 -47.46 -38.19
C THR A 20 -23.55 -48.06 -38.59
N GLY A 21 -23.49 -48.79 -39.71
CA GLY A 21 -22.35 -49.62 -40.09
C GLY A 21 -22.23 -50.92 -39.29
N ASP A 22 -23.12 -51.17 -38.33
CA ASP A 22 -23.12 -52.40 -37.51
C ASP A 22 -23.62 -53.59 -38.34
N ALA A 23 -22.81 -54.65 -38.40
CA ALA A 23 -23.13 -55.87 -39.14
C ALA A 23 -24.08 -56.81 -38.39
N ALA A 24 -24.21 -56.67 -37.07
CA ALA A 24 -24.97 -57.59 -36.22
C ALA A 24 -26.44 -57.77 -36.66
N PRO A 25 -27.21 -56.71 -37.01
CA PRO A 25 -28.60 -56.85 -37.44
C PRO A 25 -28.80 -57.72 -38.69
N ILE A 26 -27.80 -57.78 -39.57
CA ILE A 26 -27.79 -58.62 -40.77
C ILE A 26 -27.26 -60.03 -40.44
N ALA A 27 -26.18 -60.11 -39.66
CA ALA A 27 -25.55 -61.37 -39.29
C ALA A 27 -26.49 -62.28 -38.47
N GLU A 28 -27.22 -61.72 -37.51
CA GLU A 28 -28.21 -62.45 -36.69
C GLU A 28 -29.38 -63.03 -37.50
N ARG A 29 -29.61 -62.51 -38.71
CA ARG A 29 -30.67 -62.95 -39.63
C ARG A 29 -30.14 -63.85 -40.74
N HIS A 30 -28.89 -64.31 -40.64
CA HIS A 30 -28.35 -65.30 -41.57
C HIS A 30 -29.15 -66.61 -41.48
N ARG A 31 -29.47 -67.16 -42.66
CA ARG A 31 -30.25 -68.40 -42.74
C ARG A 31 -29.41 -69.57 -42.20
N LEU A 32 -29.93 -70.23 -41.16
CA LEU A 32 -29.34 -71.44 -40.59
C LEU A 32 -29.08 -72.49 -41.69
N GLY A 33 -27.84 -72.99 -41.77
CA GLY A 33 -27.40 -73.98 -42.76
C GLY A 33 -27.05 -73.44 -44.15
N SER A 34 -27.08 -72.12 -44.36
CA SER A 34 -26.63 -71.51 -45.63
C SER A 34 -25.10 -71.47 -45.73
N LEU A 35 -24.55 -71.98 -46.83
CA LEU A 35 -23.11 -71.92 -47.14
C LEU A 35 -22.65 -70.53 -47.60
N HIS A 36 -23.58 -69.68 -48.04
CA HIS A 36 -23.28 -68.33 -48.52
C HIS A 36 -23.49 -67.28 -47.42
N PRO A 37 -22.54 -66.35 -47.23
CA PRO A 37 -22.71 -65.24 -46.31
C PRO A 37 -23.79 -64.27 -46.82
N PRO A 38 -24.43 -63.47 -45.93
CA PRO A 38 -25.37 -62.45 -46.35
C PRO A 38 -24.75 -61.49 -47.37
N HIS A 39 -25.49 -61.20 -48.44
CA HIS A 39 -25.11 -60.24 -49.46
C HIS A 39 -26.30 -59.32 -49.74
N VAL A 40 -26.12 -58.02 -49.57
CA VAL A 40 -27.18 -57.02 -49.74
C VAL A 40 -26.70 -55.92 -50.67
N VAL A 41 -27.53 -55.49 -51.60
CA VAL A 41 -27.25 -54.36 -52.50
C VAL A 41 -28.41 -53.37 -52.39
N ILE A 42 -28.11 -52.14 -51.99
CA ILE A 42 -29.07 -51.04 -51.92
C ILE A 42 -28.67 -49.98 -52.93
N GLY A 43 -29.52 -49.76 -53.93
CA GLY A 43 -29.40 -48.65 -54.86
C GLY A 43 -30.13 -47.42 -54.35
N THR A 44 -29.43 -46.29 -54.26
CA THR A 44 -30.04 -44.97 -54.07
C THR A 44 -29.90 -44.22 -55.39
N GLY A 45 -31.01 -43.73 -55.94
CA GLY A 45 -31.02 -43.13 -57.28
C GLY A 45 -29.97 -42.03 -57.41
N GLY A 46 -29.01 -42.19 -58.33
CA GLY A 46 -27.96 -41.21 -58.64
C GLY A 46 -26.59 -41.43 -57.99
N ALA A 47 -26.41 -42.41 -57.09
CA ALA A 47 -25.12 -42.76 -56.48
C ALA A 47 -24.72 -44.22 -56.73
N ALA A 48 -23.44 -44.55 -56.47
CA ALA A 48 -23.00 -45.94 -56.46
C ALA A 48 -23.77 -46.74 -55.38
N PRO A 49 -24.19 -47.99 -55.67
CA PRO A 49 -24.97 -48.77 -54.71
C PRO A 49 -24.14 -49.08 -53.46
N SER A 50 -24.79 -49.07 -52.29
CA SER A 50 -24.19 -49.56 -51.05
C SER A 50 -24.30 -51.08 -51.02
N ILE A 51 -23.17 -51.76 -50.86
CA ILE A 51 -23.07 -53.22 -50.91
C ILE A 51 -22.60 -53.74 -49.55
N PHE A 52 -23.37 -54.65 -48.95
CA PHE A 52 -22.95 -55.42 -47.80
C PHE A 52 -22.40 -56.77 -48.27
N GLN A 53 -21.11 -57.01 -48.02
CA GLN A 53 -20.45 -58.28 -48.33
C GLN A 53 -19.32 -58.52 -47.33
N MET A 54 -19.05 -59.79 -47.00
CA MET A 54 -17.99 -60.17 -46.04
C MET A 54 -18.13 -59.51 -44.65
N GLY A 55 -19.38 -59.23 -44.22
CA GLY A 55 -19.64 -58.68 -42.89
C GLY A 55 -19.45 -57.16 -42.76
N ALA A 56 -19.30 -56.42 -43.86
CA ALA A 56 -19.18 -54.96 -43.82
C ALA A 56 -19.91 -54.30 -45.00
N TRP A 57 -20.28 -53.03 -44.81
CA TRP A 57 -20.81 -52.17 -45.87
C TRP A 57 -19.68 -51.48 -46.63
N SER A 58 -19.83 -51.37 -47.96
CA SER A 58 -18.93 -50.56 -48.81
C SER A 58 -18.99 -49.06 -48.48
N THR A 59 -20.18 -48.59 -48.11
CA THR A 59 -20.50 -47.21 -47.75
C THR A 59 -21.69 -47.23 -46.79
N THR A 60 -21.66 -46.40 -45.75
CA THR A 60 -22.80 -46.19 -44.84
C THR A 60 -23.60 -44.96 -45.26
N GLN A 61 -24.87 -44.90 -44.87
CA GLN A 61 -25.74 -43.76 -45.16
C GLN A 61 -26.35 -43.20 -43.87
N LEU A 62 -25.85 -42.06 -43.43
CA LEU A 62 -26.24 -41.44 -42.16
C LEU A 62 -27.62 -40.75 -42.21
N ASP A 63 -28.09 -40.37 -43.41
CA ASP A 63 -29.37 -39.70 -43.62
C ASP A 63 -30.51 -40.71 -43.87
N LEU A 64 -30.75 -41.56 -42.88
CA LEU A 64 -31.86 -42.52 -42.85
C LEU A 64 -32.59 -42.40 -41.50
N ALA A 65 -33.91 -42.25 -41.52
CA ALA A 65 -34.72 -42.28 -40.30
C ALA A 65 -35.57 -43.56 -40.28
N ILE A 66 -35.35 -44.42 -39.29
CA ILE A 66 -35.96 -45.75 -39.21
C ILE A 66 -36.87 -45.81 -37.98
N PHE A 67 -38.17 -45.87 -38.21
CA PHE A 67 -39.21 -45.95 -37.17
C PHE A 67 -39.86 -47.34 -37.18
N ASP A 68 -39.21 -48.32 -36.55
CA ASP A 68 -39.69 -49.70 -36.42
C ASP A 68 -39.88 -50.12 -34.95
N ASP A 69 -40.19 -51.40 -34.71
CA ASP A 69 -40.40 -51.91 -33.35
C ASP A 69 -39.18 -51.75 -32.44
N HIS A 70 -37.97 -51.78 -32.99
CA HIS A 70 -36.75 -51.50 -32.22
C HIS A 70 -36.69 -50.03 -31.79
N PHE A 71 -37.03 -49.11 -32.69
CA PHE A 71 -37.15 -47.69 -32.34
C PHE A 71 -38.18 -47.46 -31.22
N VAL A 72 -39.36 -48.09 -31.33
CA VAL A 72 -40.41 -48.02 -30.31
C VAL A 72 -39.93 -48.63 -28.99
N ALA A 73 -39.30 -49.80 -29.02
CA ALA A 73 -38.76 -50.46 -27.84
C ALA A 73 -37.68 -49.64 -27.14
N ALA A 74 -36.83 -48.94 -27.89
CA ALA A 74 -35.75 -48.15 -27.32
C ALA A 74 -36.19 -46.76 -26.83
N ASN A 75 -37.20 -46.13 -27.46
CA ASN A 75 -37.51 -44.71 -27.26
C ASN A 75 -38.92 -44.45 -26.71
N VAL A 76 -39.85 -45.41 -26.79
CA VAL A 76 -41.27 -45.18 -26.48
C VAL A 76 -41.76 -46.14 -25.38
N CYS A 77 -41.75 -47.45 -25.63
CA CYS A 77 -42.13 -48.47 -24.64
C CYS A 77 -41.66 -49.87 -25.03
N SER A 78 -41.37 -50.73 -24.04
CA SER A 78 -40.98 -52.13 -24.25
C SER A 78 -42.18 -53.08 -24.37
N GLY A 79 -43.35 -52.55 -24.74
CA GLY A 79 -44.63 -53.29 -24.83
C GLY A 79 -45.29 -53.62 -23.49
N LEU A 80 -44.53 -53.83 -22.41
CA LEU A 80 -45.04 -54.14 -21.06
C LEU A 80 -44.86 -53.01 -20.04
N ALA A 81 -43.89 -52.11 -20.26
CA ALA A 81 -43.60 -51.00 -19.38
C ALA A 81 -42.94 -49.81 -20.09
N ILE A 82 -43.00 -48.65 -19.44
CA ILE A 82 -42.25 -47.45 -19.80
C ILE A 82 -41.18 -47.25 -18.74
N GLU A 83 -39.94 -47.53 -19.12
CA GLU A 83 -38.80 -47.48 -18.22
C GLU A 83 -38.13 -46.10 -18.21
N ALA A 84 -37.23 -45.87 -17.25
CA ALA A 84 -36.48 -44.63 -17.16
C ALA A 84 -35.65 -44.37 -18.43
N GLY A 85 -35.05 -45.41 -19.01
CA GLY A 85 -34.26 -45.31 -20.25
C GLY A 85 -35.09 -44.81 -21.44
N HIS A 86 -36.34 -45.28 -21.60
CA HIS A 86 -37.21 -44.79 -22.68
C HIS A 86 -37.50 -43.30 -22.52
N ARG A 87 -37.73 -42.83 -21.29
CA ARG A 87 -37.99 -41.41 -21.04
C ARG A 87 -36.75 -40.53 -21.27
N GLN A 88 -35.55 -41.05 -21.03
CA GLN A 88 -34.30 -40.37 -21.35
C GLN A 88 -34.07 -40.30 -22.85
N ASN A 89 -34.22 -41.43 -23.56
CA ASN A 89 -34.07 -41.47 -25.01
C ASN A 89 -35.12 -40.60 -25.71
N LEU A 90 -36.37 -40.59 -25.22
CA LEU A 90 -37.42 -39.71 -25.73
C LEU A 90 -37.10 -38.23 -25.48
N HIS A 91 -36.48 -37.90 -24.35
CA HIS A 91 -36.02 -36.54 -24.07
C HIS A 91 -34.96 -36.09 -25.08
N GLU A 92 -33.95 -36.93 -25.35
CA GLU A 92 -32.92 -36.64 -26.34
C GLU A 92 -33.48 -36.53 -27.76
N LEU A 93 -34.43 -37.41 -28.12
CA LEU A 93 -35.13 -37.36 -29.39
C LEU A 93 -35.91 -36.04 -29.59
N ILE A 94 -36.64 -35.59 -28.57
CA ILE A 94 -37.41 -34.33 -28.63
C ILE A 94 -36.47 -33.12 -28.72
N LEU A 95 -35.33 -33.15 -28.04
CA LEU A 95 -34.34 -32.08 -28.09
C LEU A 95 -33.63 -31.97 -29.44
N GLY A 96 -33.39 -33.11 -30.09
CA GLY A 96 -32.70 -33.23 -31.36
C GLY A 96 -31.24 -32.74 -31.33
N ALA A 97 -30.61 -32.71 -32.51
CA ALA A 97 -29.20 -32.33 -32.67
C ALA A 97 -28.87 -30.94 -32.11
N GLN A 98 -29.79 -29.99 -32.23
CA GLN A 98 -29.62 -28.64 -31.70
C GLN A 98 -29.60 -28.61 -30.16
N GLY A 99 -30.47 -29.37 -29.50
CA GLY A 99 -30.48 -29.44 -28.03
C GLY A 99 -29.22 -30.12 -27.47
N VAL A 100 -28.73 -31.15 -28.16
CA VAL A 100 -27.44 -31.81 -27.81
C VAL A 100 -26.26 -30.85 -27.99
N ALA A 101 -26.25 -30.05 -29.07
CA ALA A 101 -25.21 -29.04 -29.30
C ALA A 101 -25.21 -27.94 -28.21
N LEU A 102 -26.39 -27.44 -27.83
CA LEU A 102 -26.54 -26.47 -26.73
C LEU A 102 -26.11 -27.05 -25.37
N SER A 103 -26.45 -28.31 -25.10
CA SER A 103 -26.00 -29.02 -23.88
C SER A 103 -24.48 -29.17 -23.85
N THR A 104 -23.88 -29.53 -24.97
CA THR A 104 -22.42 -29.66 -25.11
C THR A 104 -21.73 -28.31 -24.88
N ALA A 105 -22.23 -27.23 -25.49
CA ALA A 105 -21.70 -25.89 -25.29
C ALA A 105 -21.76 -25.45 -23.81
N LEU A 106 -22.87 -25.72 -23.12
CA LEU A 106 -23.01 -25.45 -21.69
C LEU A 106 -21.97 -26.21 -20.86
N GLN A 107 -21.76 -27.50 -21.13
CA GLN A 107 -20.75 -28.30 -20.44
C GLN A 107 -19.32 -27.80 -20.69
N MET A 108 -19.00 -27.36 -21.91
CA MET A 108 -17.70 -26.75 -22.22
C MET A 108 -17.46 -25.46 -21.41
N HIS A 109 -18.46 -24.58 -21.28
CA HIS A 109 -18.33 -23.38 -20.46
C HIS A 109 -18.16 -23.69 -18.97
N ILE A 110 -18.86 -24.70 -18.45
CA ILE A 110 -18.69 -25.17 -17.06
C ILE A 110 -17.24 -25.66 -16.83
N ALA A 111 -16.73 -26.49 -17.74
CA ALA A 111 -15.35 -26.98 -17.66
C ALA A 111 -14.32 -25.84 -17.75
N SER A 112 -14.55 -24.86 -18.62
CA SER A 112 -13.68 -23.67 -18.75
C SER A 112 -13.68 -22.82 -17.47
N ILE A 113 -14.80 -22.72 -16.75
CA ILE A 113 -14.85 -21.99 -15.47
C ILE A 113 -14.01 -22.69 -14.40
N GLU A 114 -13.99 -24.01 -14.37
CA GLU A 114 -13.09 -24.75 -13.47
C GLU A 114 -11.61 -24.54 -13.81
N GLU A 115 -11.28 -24.41 -15.10
CA GLU A 115 -9.95 -24.00 -15.52
C GLU A 115 -9.61 -22.59 -15.06
N HIS A 116 -10.51 -21.62 -15.26
CA HIS A 116 -10.33 -20.25 -14.77
C HIS A 116 -10.13 -20.22 -13.24
N ASN A 117 -10.87 -21.04 -12.49
CA ASN A 117 -10.70 -21.14 -11.03
C ASN A 117 -9.31 -21.68 -10.64
N ARG A 118 -8.76 -22.64 -11.40
CA ARG A 118 -7.38 -23.13 -11.19
C ARG A 118 -6.36 -22.03 -11.53
N ALA A 119 -6.49 -21.42 -12.71
CA ALA A 119 -5.60 -20.36 -13.16
C ALA A 119 -5.61 -19.14 -12.22
N LEU A 120 -6.78 -18.75 -11.69
CA LEU A 120 -6.89 -17.68 -10.70
C LEU A 120 -6.11 -17.98 -9.42
N ARG A 121 -6.21 -19.20 -8.88
CA ARG A 121 -5.44 -19.60 -7.68
C ARG A 121 -3.94 -19.55 -7.92
N ASP A 122 -3.48 -19.95 -9.10
CA ASP A 122 -2.06 -19.91 -9.44
C ASP A 122 -1.57 -18.46 -9.62
N LYS A 123 -2.37 -17.62 -10.27
CA LYS A 123 -2.08 -16.18 -10.43
C LYS A 123 -2.14 -15.42 -9.09
N GLU A 124 -3.05 -15.76 -8.19
CA GLU A 124 -3.06 -15.23 -6.81
C GLU A 124 -1.77 -15.58 -6.06
N ARG A 125 -1.30 -16.84 -6.18
CA ARG A 125 -0.05 -17.30 -5.56
C ARG A 125 1.19 -16.61 -6.11
N ALA A 126 1.16 -16.21 -7.39
CA ALA A 126 2.24 -15.44 -8.00
C ALA A 126 2.40 -14.04 -7.40
N ILE A 127 1.36 -13.47 -6.78
CA ILE A 127 1.39 -12.15 -6.14
C ILE A 127 1.91 -12.30 -4.69
N PRO A 128 3.16 -11.89 -4.38
CA PRO A 128 3.79 -12.20 -3.11
C PRO A 128 3.06 -11.57 -1.91
N ALA A 129 2.85 -12.36 -0.85
CA ALA A 129 2.24 -11.86 0.38
C ALA A 129 3.04 -10.72 1.03
N ALA A 130 4.37 -10.77 0.95
CA ALA A 130 5.25 -9.70 1.45
C ALA A 130 4.99 -8.34 0.77
N ALA A 131 4.66 -8.33 -0.53
CA ALA A 131 4.35 -7.10 -1.27
C ALA A 131 2.96 -6.56 -0.92
N ARG A 132 2.00 -7.44 -0.64
CA ARG A 132 0.60 -7.07 -0.31
C ARG A 132 0.42 -6.59 1.12
N GLY A 133 1.30 -7.01 2.04
CA GLY A 133 1.09 -6.83 3.47
C GLY A 133 -0.19 -7.51 3.93
N ALA A 134 -1.05 -6.77 4.62
CA ALA A 134 -2.33 -7.27 5.14
C ALA A 134 -3.48 -7.28 4.10
N LEU A 135 -3.25 -6.78 2.89
CA LEU A 135 -4.30 -6.66 1.86
C LEU A 135 -4.58 -8.01 1.17
N SER A 136 -5.85 -8.26 0.86
CA SER A 136 -6.22 -9.35 -0.07
C SER A 136 -5.68 -9.08 -1.48
N VAL A 137 -5.61 -10.10 -2.33
CA VAL A 137 -5.16 -9.93 -3.72
C VAL A 137 -6.03 -8.92 -4.46
N ASP A 138 -7.35 -9.02 -4.31
CA ASP A 138 -8.30 -8.08 -4.91
C ASP A 138 -8.08 -6.64 -4.42
N ALA A 139 -7.96 -6.43 -3.12
CA ALA A 139 -7.75 -5.10 -2.55
C ALA A 139 -6.41 -4.50 -2.97
N PHE A 140 -5.36 -5.32 -3.06
CA PHE A 140 -4.05 -4.91 -3.54
C PHE A 140 -4.06 -4.54 -5.02
N CYS A 141 -4.72 -5.35 -5.86
CA CYS A 141 -4.81 -5.09 -7.29
C CYS A 141 -5.57 -3.79 -7.60
N ALA A 142 -6.51 -3.41 -6.72
CA ALA A 142 -7.32 -2.20 -6.81
C ALA A 142 -6.65 -0.91 -6.26
N LEU A 143 -5.42 -0.98 -5.74
CA LEU A 143 -4.71 0.22 -5.26
C LEU A 143 -4.42 1.17 -6.42
N GLU A 144 -4.78 2.44 -6.25
CA GLU A 144 -4.52 3.50 -7.22
C GLU A 144 -3.07 4.04 -7.12
N PRO A 145 -2.50 4.56 -8.22
CA PRO A 145 -1.16 5.11 -8.19
C PRO A 145 -1.16 6.44 -7.43
N ILE A 146 -0.13 6.66 -6.61
CA ILE A 146 0.06 7.90 -5.85
C ILE A 146 1.25 8.67 -6.43
N VAL A 147 1.02 9.92 -6.82
CA VAL A 147 2.07 10.83 -7.27
C VAL A 147 2.98 11.17 -6.10
N GLY A 148 4.30 11.01 -6.27
CA GLY A 148 5.27 11.26 -5.20
C GLY A 148 5.23 10.24 -4.05
N ILE A 149 4.90 8.97 -4.36
CA ILE A 149 4.79 7.89 -3.37
C ILE A 149 6.05 7.74 -2.49
N ASP A 150 7.25 7.95 -3.04
CA ASP A 150 8.49 7.85 -2.25
C ASP A 150 8.61 8.95 -1.20
N THR A 151 8.21 10.18 -1.52
CA THR A 151 8.14 11.28 -0.54
C THR A 151 7.12 10.99 0.54
N ALA A 152 5.94 10.49 0.16
CA ALA A 152 4.89 10.12 1.12
C ALA A 152 5.35 9.00 2.07
N ILE A 153 6.09 8.00 1.56
CA ILE A 153 6.70 6.94 2.37
C ILE A 153 7.71 7.54 3.36
N GLN A 154 8.63 8.39 2.89
CA GLN A 154 9.64 9.03 3.77
C GLN A 154 8.99 9.86 4.88
N ASP A 155 7.95 10.62 4.58
CA ASP A 155 7.24 11.43 5.58
C ASP A 155 6.45 10.56 6.58
N ALA A 156 5.87 9.45 6.12
CA ALA A 156 5.22 8.47 6.98
C ALA A 156 6.23 7.75 7.89
N GLU A 157 7.41 7.37 7.38
CA GLU A 157 8.50 6.78 8.15
C GLU A 157 8.99 7.73 9.25
N ARG A 158 9.22 9.00 8.91
CA ARG A 158 9.60 10.05 9.87
C ARG A 158 8.54 10.28 10.94
N SER A 159 7.28 10.33 10.53
CA SER A 159 6.15 10.50 11.46
C SER A 159 6.03 9.31 12.41
N LEU A 160 6.21 8.08 11.91
CA LEU A 160 6.22 6.87 12.72
C LEU A 160 7.42 6.84 13.67
N ALA A 161 8.60 7.25 13.21
CA ALA A 161 9.80 7.36 14.04
C ALA A 161 9.58 8.38 15.18
N ALA A 162 9.03 9.55 14.87
CA ALA A 162 8.72 10.59 15.85
C ALA A 162 7.71 10.10 16.89
N ALA A 163 6.65 9.40 16.47
CA ALA A 163 5.66 8.80 17.36
C ALA A 163 6.25 7.72 18.28
N LYS A 164 7.13 6.86 17.75
CA LYS A 164 7.84 5.84 18.54
C LYS A 164 8.81 6.45 19.57
N SER A 165 9.35 7.62 19.27
CA SER A 165 10.28 8.36 20.13
C SER A 165 9.64 9.60 20.78
N ALA A 166 8.33 9.59 21.01
CA ALA A 166 7.57 10.78 21.44
C ALA A 166 8.13 11.46 22.69
N GLU A 167 8.59 10.71 23.70
CA GLU A 167 9.17 11.29 24.91
C GLU A 167 10.49 12.00 24.62
N ALA A 168 11.39 11.37 23.84
CA ALA A 168 12.65 11.97 23.46
C ALA A 168 12.45 13.21 22.59
N VAL A 169 11.51 13.16 21.65
CA VAL A 169 11.10 14.29 20.79
C VAL A 169 10.54 15.44 21.65
N ARG A 170 9.71 15.13 22.65
CA ARG A 170 9.13 16.14 23.56
C ARG A 170 10.19 16.84 24.40
N GLN A 171 11.12 16.08 24.99
CA GLN A 171 12.16 16.62 25.88
C GLN A 171 13.26 17.38 25.13
N ARG A 172 13.45 17.12 23.82
CA ARG A 172 14.54 17.75 23.07
C ARG A 172 14.29 19.27 22.93
N PRO A 173 15.25 20.11 23.35
CA PRO A 173 15.13 21.55 23.16
C PRO A 173 15.18 21.94 21.68
N GLU A 174 14.65 23.11 21.40
CA GLU A 174 14.72 23.77 20.10
C GLU A 174 16.09 24.42 19.88
N PHE A 175 16.37 24.83 18.64
CA PHE A 175 17.62 25.51 18.32
C PHE A 175 17.67 26.91 18.94
N ALA A 176 18.67 27.12 19.80
CA ALA A 176 19.01 28.42 20.33
C ALA A 176 19.88 29.20 19.33
N PRO A 177 19.70 30.54 19.21
CA PRO A 177 20.54 31.36 18.35
C PRO A 177 22.00 31.37 18.84
N ILE A 178 22.93 31.23 17.91
CA ILE A 178 24.37 31.30 18.16
C ILE A 178 24.88 32.66 17.66
N ALA A 179 25.24 33.54 18.59
CA ALA A 179 25.75 34.86 18.28
C ALA A 179 26.99 35.16 19.13
N PRO A 180 28.20 35.04 18.56
CA PRO A 180 29.41 35.55 19.20
C PRO A 180 29.32 37.07 19.42
N PRO A 181 29.94 37.63 20.48
CA PRO A 181 29.88 39.06 20.77
C PRO A 181 30.66 39.91 19.76
N SER A 182 30.19 41.11 19.45
CA SER A 182 30.87 42.06 18.55
C SER A 182 31.79 43.03 19.30
N PHE A 183 32.72 43.67 18.59
CA PHE A 183 33.52 44.78 19.13
C PHE A 183 32.87 46.11 18.77
N ASP A 184 32.70 47.00 19.75
CA ASP A 184 32.25 48.38 19.50
C ASP A 184 33.45 49.26 19.12
N LEU A 185 33.83 49.20 17.83
CA LEU A 185 34.94 50.00 17.30
C LEU A 185 34.72 51.50 17.47
N THR A 186 33.48 51.98 17.44
CA THR A 186 33.15 53.40 17.59
C THR A 186 33.47 53.87 19.01
N ALA A 187 33.05 53.11 20.02
CA ALA A 187 33.36 53.42 21.41
C ALA A 187 34.86 53.30 21.71
N ILE A 188 35.54 52.29 21.13
CA ILE A 188 36.99 52.11 21.27
C ILE A 188 37.75 53.27 20.63
N GLU A 189 37.41 53.65 19.39
CA GLU A 189 38.03 54.80 18.70
C GLU A 189 37.83 56.10 19.50
N ALA A 190 36.61 56.35 19.99
CA ALA A 190 36.32 57.51 20.83
C ALA A 190 37.21 57.54 22.09
N LEU A 191 37.43 56.38 22.73
CA LEU A 191 38.31 56.28 23.89
C LEU A 191 39.80 56.50 23.54
N LEU A 192 40.25 56.01 22.38
CA LEU A 192 41.62 56.18 21.89
C LEU A 192 41.92 57.65 21.55
N GLN A 193 40.94 58.37 20.98
CA GLN A 193 41.08 59.79 20.63
C GLN A 193 40.96 60.73 21.83
N ARG A 194 40.34 60.31 22.93
CA ARG A 194 40.26 61.13 24.16
C ARG A 194 41.66 61.49 24.65
N GLY A 195 41.96 62.78 24.68
CA GLY A 195 43.11 63.38 25.36
C GLY A 195 42.64 64.42 26.37
N LEU A 196 43.60 65.08 27.03
CA LEU A 196 43.33 66.27 27.86
C LEU A 196 44.11 67.43 27.23
N PRO A 197 43.46 68.34 26.48
CA PRO A 197 44.14 69.43 25.78
C PRO A 197 44.93 70.37 26.71
N GLU A 198 44.54 70.44 28.00
CA GLU A 198 45.24 71.19 29.04
C GLU A 198 46.51 70.48 29.57
N LEU A 199 46.74 69.22 29.16
CA LEU A 199 47.94 68.43 29.42
C LEU A 199 48.63 68.02 28.12
N ASP A 200 49.76 68.67 27.84
CA ASP A 200 50.68 68.18 26.82
C ASP A 200 51.38 66.89 27.29
N ALA A 201 51.69 65.97 26.36
CA ALA A 201 52.44 64.73 26.61
C ALA A 201 53.80 65.01 27.26
N ASP A 202 54.46 66.10 26.85
CA ASP A 202 55.72 66.57 27.42
C ASP A 202 55.60 66.94 28.91
N ALA A 203 54.46 67.52 29.32
CA ALA A 203 54.18 67.85 30.70
C ALA A 203 54.07 66.57 31.57
N SER A 204 53.39 65.56 31.03
CA SER A 204 53.22 64.26 31.68
C SER A 204 54.55 63.48 31.77
N ALA A 205 55.35 63.49 30.71
CA ALA A 205 56.68 62.86 30.70
C ALA A 205 57.65 63.51 31.69
N ARG A 206 57.61 64.85 31.82
CA ARG A 206 58.37 65.58 32.85
C ARG A 206 57.93 65.20 34.25
N VAL A 207 56.62 65.06 34.49
CA VAL A 207 56.08 64.57 35.77
C VAL A 207 56.53 63.14 36.06
N GLN A 208 56.41 62.21 35.10
CA GLN A 208 56.85 60.81 35.24
C GLN A 208 58.35 60.68 35.52
N THR A 209 59.17 61.46 34.80
CA THR A 209 60.63 61.52 35.03
C THR A 209 60.94 62.01 36.44
N HIS A 210 60.24 63.05 36.90
CA HIS A 210 60.41 63.58 38.24
C HIS A 210 59.96 62.59 39.32
N LEU A 211 58.81 61.91 39.13
CA LEU A 211 58.30 60.87 40.02
C LEU A 211 59.25 59.67 40.11
N THR A 212 59.89 59.28 39.00
CA THR A 212 60.90 58.21 38.99
C THR A 212 62.09 58.57 39.89
N GLY A 213 62.53 59.83 39.84
CA GLY A 213 63.60 60.34 40.70
C GLY A 213 63.24 60.39 42.19
N LEU A 214 61.96 60.38 42.54
CA LEU A 214 61.45 60.40 43.93
C LEU A 214 61.34 58.98 44.55
N GLY A 215 61.45 57.93 43.75
CA GLY A 215 61.46 56.54 44.21
C GLY A 215 60.07 55.91 44.39
N ARG A 216 60.05 54.73 45.04
CA ARG A 216 58.85 53.88 45.13
C ARG A 216 57.74 54.57 45.93
N GLY A 217 56.53 54.64 45.38
CA GLY A 217 55.37 55.28 46.02
C GLY A 217 55.24 56.79 45.79
N ALA A 218 56.14 57.40 45.02
CA ALA A 218 56.15 58.83 44.76
C ALA A 218 54.86 59.37 44.11
N GLU A 219 54.28 58.66 43.13
CA GLU A 219 53.06 59.11 42.45
C GLU A 219 51.88 59.25 43.42
N ALA A 220 51.68 58.26 44.30
CA ALA A 220 50.64 58.30 45.32
C ALA A 220 50.88 59.43 46.32
N TRP A 221 52.12 59.57 46.81
CA TRP A 221 52.49 60.62 47.78
C TRP A 221 52.29 62.03 47.21
N VAL A 222 52.74 62.29 45.98
CA VAL A 222 52.54 63.59 45.33
C VAL A 222 51.05 63.81 45.04
N GLY A 223 50.34 62.80 44.55
CA GLY A 223 48.90 62.88 44.28
C GLY A 223 48.08 63.22 45.51
N GLU A 224 48.38 62.61 46.66
CA GLU A 224 47.75 62.94 47.96
C GLU A 224 48.13 64.34 48.46
N GLY A 225 49.31 64.82 48.11
CA GLY A 225 49.82 66.14 48.47
C GLY A 225 49.22 67.28 47.63
N MET A 226 48.86 67.02 46.37
CA MET A 226 48.37 68.05 45.44
C MET A 226 47.12 68.81 45.93
N PRO A 227 46.08 68.15 46.47
CA PRO A 227 44.93 68.83 47.06
C PRO A 227 45.25 69.68 48.29
N ARG A 228 46.41 69.45 48.93
CA ARG A 228 46.84 70.16 50.15
C ARG A 228 47.53 71.49 49.85
N ILE A 229 47.84 71.79 48.59
CA ILE A 229 48.45 73.06 48.17
C ILE A 229 47.40 74.17 48.20
N LYS A 230 47.56 75.11 49.13
CA LYS A 230 46.71 76.29 49.28
C LYS A 230 47.52 77.56 49.03
N GLY A 231 46.92 78.54 48.33
CA GLY A 231 47.57 79.83 48.08
C GLY A 231 48.88 79.79 47.28
N GLY A 232 49.17 78.68 46.57
CA GLY A 232 50.42 78.54 45.79
C GLY A 232 51.68 78.28 46.62
N LEU A 233 51.55 77.93 47.91
CA LEU A 233 52.66 77.63 48.80
C LEU A 233 52.87 76.12 48.96
N CYS A 234 54.12 75.70 49.09
CA CYS A 234 54.49 74.31 49.38
C CYS A 234 54.05 73.94 50.80
N PRO A 235 53.25 72.87 50.99
CA PRO A 235 52.76 72.47 52.32
C PRO A 235 53.86 71.92 53.25
N PHE A 236 55.06 71.63 52.73
CA PHE A 236 56.18 71.11 53.51
C PHE A 236 57.16 72.19 53.97
N CYS A 237 57.56 73.10 53.06
CA CYS A 237 58.60 74.10 53.33
C CYS A 237 58.10 75.55 53.27
N ALA A 238 56.80 75.76 53.07
CA ALA A 238 56.15 77.08 52.95
C ALA A 238 56.68 78.00 51.85
N GLN A 239 57.50 77.50 50.91
CA GLN A 239 58.01 78.28 49.78
C GLN A 239 56.94 78.45 48.69
N GLY A 240 57.00 79.57 47.95
CA GLY A 240 56.16 79.79 46.78
C GLY A 240 56.48 78.81 45.65
N LEU A 241 55.45 78.17 45.10
CA LEU A 241 55.58 77.15 44.05
C LEU A 241 55.60 77.75 42.63
N GLY A 242 55.39 79.06 42.47
CA GLY A 242 55.25 79.70 41.16
C GLY A 242 56.47 79.58 40.23
N ALA A 243 57.67 79.43 40.80
CA ALA A 243 58.91 79.20 40.04
C ALA A 243 59.20 77.71 39.76
N SER A 244 58.38 76.79 40.28
CA SER A 244 58.60 75.35 40.11
C SER A 244 58.35 74.92 38.66
N PRO A 245 59.32 74.27 38.00
CA PRO A 245 59.15 73.81 36.62
C PRO A 245 58.18 72.61 36.51
N VAL A 246 57.75 71.99 37.62
CA VAL A 246 56.93 70.77 37.62
C VAL A 246 55.54 70.96 38.22
N ILE A 247 55.29 72.03 39.01
CA ILE A 247 54.02 72.14 39.75
C ILE A 247 52.79 72.35 38.84
N GLY A 248 52.92 73.09 37.75
CA GLY A 248 51.84 73.27 36.77
C GLY A 248 51.48 71.94 36.11
N HIS A 249 52.50 71.15 35.79
CA HIS A 249 52.33 69.81 35.23
C HIS A 249 51.68 68.84 36.24
N TYR A 250 52.00 68.93 37.53
CA TYR A 250 51.34 68.13 38.57
C TYR A 250 49.85 68.47 38.72
N ARG A 251 49.44 69.75 38.69
CA ARG A 251 48.01 70.12 38.78
C ARG A 251 47.18 69.48 37.68
N ALA A 252 47.76 69.45 36.49
CA ALA A 252 47.13 68.88 35.34
C ALA A 252 47.18 67.32 35.43
N TYR A 253 48.31 66.73 35.81
CA TYR A 253 48.50 65.28 35.92
C TYR A 253 47.61 64.64 36.99
N PHE A 254 47.33 65.35 38.10
CA PHE A 254 46.43 64.88 39.16
C PHE A 254 45.01 65.47 39.05
N SER A 255 44.60 65.89 37.86
CA SER A 255 43.23 66.36 37.61
C SER A 255 42.22 65.21 37.66
N GLU A 256 40.96 65.53 38.01
CA GLU A 256 39.84 64.58 37.97
C GLU A 256 39.63 63.99 36.56
N GLY A 257 39.87 64.80 35.52
CA GLY A 257 39.81 64.37 34.13
C GLY A 257 40.81 63.27 33.78
N TYR A 258 42.05 63.35 34.27
CA TYR A 258 43.07 62.31 34.03
C TYR A 258 42.77 61.00 34.78
N ALA A 259 42.32 61.09 36.03
CA ALA A 259 41.88 59.93 36.80
C ALA A 259 40.70 59.21 36.13
N SER A 260 39.71 59.99 35.65
CA SER A 260 38.56 59.46 34.90
C SER A 260 38.95 58.78 33.59
N LEU A 261 39.91 59.35 32.85
CA LEU A 261 40.42 58.74 31.61
C LEU A 261 41.16 57.42 31.87
N LYS A 262 42.08 57.39 32.85
CA LYS A 262 42.77 56.14 33.27
C LYS A 262 41.78 55.06 33.69
N LYS A 263 40.73 55.43 34.42
CA LYS A 263 39.66 54.51 34.82
C LYS A 263 38.89 53.99 33.60
N SER A 264 38.45 54.87 32.70
CA SER A 264 37.76 54.46 31.47
C SER A 264 38.59 53.47 30.64
N ILE A 265 39.91 53.68 30.52
CA ILE A 265 40.81 52.77 29.80
C ILE A 265 40.89 51.41 30.51
N THR A 266 41.04 51.41 31.83
CA THR A 266 41.13 50.16 32.62
C THR A 266 39.82 49.38 32.56
N ASP A 267 38.69 50.07 32.70
CA ASP A 267 37.35 49.49 32.62
C ASP A 267 37.12 48.91 31.21
N GLN A 268 37.58 49.58 30.14
CA GLN A 268 37.48 49.06 28.78
C GLN A 268 38.31 47.78 28.57
N ILE A 269 39.54 47.71 29.12
CA ILE A 269 40.36 46.48 29.06
C ILE A 269 39.65 45.33 29.78
N ALA A 270 39.10 45.60 30.97
CA ALA A 270 38.37 44.62 31.75
C ALA A 270 37.10 44.15 31.01
N ALA A 271 36.34 45.07 30.41
CA ALA A 271 35.16 44.77 29.62
C ALA A 271 35.49 43.88 28.41
N ILE A 272 36.52 44.23 27.62
CA ILE A 272 36.96 43.40 26.48
C ILE A 272 37.37 42.00 26.96
N GLY A 273 38.09 41.91 28.08
CA GLY A 273 38.46 40.62 28.68
C GLY A 273 37.23 39.79 29.10
N ALA A 274 36.26 40.40 29.77
CA ALA A 274 35.04 39.72 30.21
C ALA A 274 34.16 39.24 29.04
N THR A 275 34.06 40.04 27.97
CA THR A 275 33.19 39.73 26.82
C THR A 275 33.84 38.79 25.80
N HIS A 276 35.15 38.90 25.57
CA HIS A 276 35.84 38.20 24.46
C HIS A 276 36.94 37.21 24.91
N ALA A 277 37.19 37.06 26.21
CA ALA A 277 38.12 36.07 26.74
C ALA A 277 37.43 35.10 27.72
N GLY A 278 38.24 34.31 28.43
CA GLY A 278 37.75 33.33 29.40
C GLY A 278 36.80 32.32 28.76
N ASP A 279 35.57 32.27 29.29
CA ASP A 279 34.56 31.29 28.91
C ASP A 279 33.86 31.59 27.58
N ALA A 280 34.01 32.78 26.99
CA ALA A 280 33.26 33.17 25.80
C ALA A 280 33.54 32.28 24.56
N PRO A 281 34.81 32.00 24.16
CA PRO A 281 35.10 31.06 23.09
C PRO A 281 34.61 29.64 23.39
N ALA A 282 34.77 29.17 24.63
CA ALA A 282 34.32 27.84 25.05
C ALA A 282 32.78 27.73 25.03
N ALA A 283 32.06 28.79 25.41
CA ALA A 283 30.62 28.86 25.33
C ALA A 283 30.13 28.80 23.87
N PHE A 284 30.80 29.52 22.96
CA PHE A 284 30.53 29.44 21.53
C PHE A 284 30.74 28.02 20.98
N GLU A 285 31.89 27.39 21.27
CA GLU A 285 32.17 26.02 20.85
C GLU A 285 31.14 25.01 21.38
N ARG A 286 30.73 25.17 22.65
CA ARG A 286 29.66 24.35 23.24
C ARG A 286 28.33 24.57 22.53
N ALA A 287 27.97 25.82 22.21
CA ALA A 287 26.73 26.12 21.51
C ALA A 287 26.70 25.49 20.11
N VAL A 288 27.79 25.59 19.35
CA VAL A 288 27.92 24.92 18.03
C VAL A 288 27.81 23.40 18.18
N ARG A 289 28.48 22.81 19.17
CA ARG A 289 28.40 21.35 19.42
C ARG A 289 26.98 20.90 19.77
N MET A 290 26.27 21.65 20.61
CA MET A 290 24.88 21.37 20.95
C MET A 290 23.96 21.47 19.74
N ALA A 291 24.19 22.47 18.86
CA ALA A 291 23.45 22.59 17.61
C ALA A 291 23.72 21.40 16.66
N VAL A 292 24.97 20.96 16.50
CA VAL A 292 25.29 19.75 15.71
C VAL A 292 24.55 18.52 16.25
N GLN A 293 24.62 18.28 17.56
CA GLN A 293 23.92 17.15 18.17
C GLN A 293 22.39 17.24 18.04
N ALA A 294 21.84 18.45 18.08
CA ALA A 294 20.41 18.67 17.86
C ALA A 294 20.04 18.41 16.40
N THR A 295 20.86 18.84 15.44
CA THR A 295 20.71 18.53 14.02
C THR A 295 20.70 17.04 13.76
N ASP A 296 21.69 16.29 14.27
CA ASP A 296 21.77 14.83 14.11
C ASP A 296 20.51 14.12 14.65
N PHE A 297 19.98 14.61 15.77
CA PHE A 297 18.76 14.08 16.36
C PHE A 297 17.53 14.37 15.48
N TRP A 298 17.35 15.62 15.04
CA TRP A 298 16.15 16.04 14.31
C TRP A 298 16.11 15.49 12.88
N GLN A 299 17.25 15.17 12.27
CA GLN A 299 17.33 14.54 10.95
C GLN A 299 16.56 13.21 10.84
N ALA A 300 16.39 12.49 11.95
CA ALA A 300 15.61 11.25 11.97
C ALA A 300 14.09 11.49 11.81
N PHE A 301 13.61 12.71 12.05
CA PHE A 301 12.18 13.03 12.14
C PHE A 301 11.74 14.11 11.15
N MET A 302 12.67 14.91 10.62
CA MET A 302 12.38 15.97 9.67
C MET A 302 13.61 16.33 8.84
N SER A 303 13.40 17.10 7.77
CA SER A 303 14.50 17.69 7.02
C SER A 303 15.11 18.84 7.83
N VAL A 304 16.42 18.80 8.04
CA VAL A 304 17.17 19.83 8.76
C VAL A 304 18.20 20.45 7.80
N PRO A 305 18.34 21.78 7.73
CA PRO A 305 19.39 22.42 6.95
C PRO A 305 20.78 21.92 7.35
N ALA A 306 21.70 21.83 6.39
CA ALA A 306 23.09 21.53 6.69
C ALA A 306 23.67 22.60 7.63
N PHE A 307 24.36 22.16 8.68
CA PHE A 307 24.95 23.04 9.68
C PHE A 307 26.39 22.63 9.93
N GLU A 308 27.31 23.47 9.44
CA GLU A 308 28.74 23.26 9.60
C GLU A 308 29.41 24.59 9.89
N ILE A 309 30.17 24.66 10.98
CA ILE A 309 30.92 25.84 11.40
C ILE A 309 32.31 25.37 11.82
N ASP A 310 33.35 25.86 11.14
CA ASP A 310 34.73 25.68 11.59
C ASP A 310 34.99 26.58 12.81
N THR A 311 34.68 26.05 13.99
CA THR A 311 34.88 26.77 15.25
C THR A 311 36.33 27.19 15.45
N ALA A 312 37.29 26.39 15.00
CA ALA A 312 38.70 26.71 15.12
C ALA A 312 39.09 27.91 14.25
N ALA A 313 38.56 28.01 13.02
CA ALA A 313 38.74 29.20 12.19
C ALA A 313 38.14 30.45 12.82
N VAL A 314 36.90 30.37 13.30
CA VAL A 314 36.22 31.50 13.97
C VAL A 314 37.00 31.94 15.21
N VAL A 315 37.42 31.02 16.07
CA VAL A 315 38.18 31.32 17.29
C VAL A 315 39.56 31.90 16.96
N ARG A 316 40.22 31.48 15.87
CA ARG A 316 41.49 32.07 15.41
C ARG A 316 41.32 33.55 15.06
N VAL A 317 40.33 33.91 14.22
CA VAL A 317 40.11 35.31 13.83
C VAL A 317 39.58 36.14 15.00
N TRP A 318 38.77 35.56 15.88
CA TRP A 318 38.30 36.22 17.11
C TRP A 318 39.47 36.56 18.05
N ASN A 319 40.37 35.59 18.32
CA ASN A 319 41.55 35.85 19.14
C ASN A 319 42.45 36.92 18.51
N ALA A 320 42.65 36.89 17.19
CA ALA A 320 43.43 37.91 16.49
C ALA A 320 42.82 39.32 16.63
N ALA A 321 41.50 39.44 16.46
CA ALA A 321 40.77 40.69 16.69
C ALA A 321 40.91 41.18 18.14
N ARG A 322 40.71 40.28 19.11
CA ARG A 322 40.84 40.60 20.54
C ARG A 322 42.24 41.11 20.88
N GLU A 323 43.29 40.39 20.50
CA GLU A 323 44.66 40.79 20.80
C GLU A 323 45.03 42.11 20.09
N ALA A 324 44.54 42.34 18.87
CA ALA A 324 44.75 43.58 18.15
C ALA A 324 44.07 44.78 18.82
N VAL A 325 42.86 44.60 19.35
CA VAL A 325 42.13 45.65 20.10
C VAL A 325 42.79 45.87 21.47
N LEU A 326 43.03 44.81 22.24
CA LEU A 326 43.68 44.90 23.56
C LEU A 326 45.07 45.53 23.47
N GLY A 327 45.84 45.21 22.42
CA GLY A 327 47.15 45.80 22.18
C GLY A 327 47.07 47.33 22.06
N GLN A 328 46.09 47.86 21.33
CA GLN A 328 45.92 49.31 21.19
C GLN A 328 45.37 49.98 22.44
N VAL A 329 44.40 49.37 23.13
CA VAL A 329 43.89 49.93 24.40
C VAL A 329 44.97 49.91 25.48
N ARG A 330 45.86 48.91 25.49
CA ARG A 330 47.06 48.87 26.37
C ARG A 330 48.11 49.90 25.95
N ALA A 331 48.31 50.16 24.66
CA ALA A 331 49.16 51.25 24.20
C ALA A 331 48.60 52.61 24.70
N LYS A 332 47.29 52.80 24.61
CA LYS A 332 46.60 53.96 25.19
C LYS A 332 46.74 54.02 26.72
N GLN A 333 46.74 52.89 27.41
CA GLN A 333 47.01 52.85 28.85
C GLN A 333 48.44 53.31 29.19
N ALA A 334 49.42 52.98 28.35
CA ALA A 334 50.81 53.40 28.51
C ALA A 334 51.03 54.89 28.21
N ALA A 335 50.26 55.46 27.29
CA ALA A 335 50.27 56.90 26.97
C ALA A 335 48.84 57.48 26.93
N PRO A 336 48.19 57.72 28.09
CA PRO A 336 46.76 58.08 28.15
C PRO A 336 46.41 59.41 27.48
N LEU A 337 47.37 60.33 27.40
CA LEU A 337 47.15 61.70 26.89
C LEU A 337 47.34 61.81 25.38
N ASP A 338 48.08 60.88 24.78
CA ASP A 338 48.38 60.90 23.36
C ASP A 338 47.14 60.46 22.61
N PRO A 339 46.56 61.29 21.72
CA PRO A 339 45.47 60.87 20.86
C PRO A 339 45.96 59.74 19.96
N MET A 340 45.21 58.63 19.95
CA MET A 340 45.48 57.46 19.12
C MET A 340 44.28 57.20 18.21
N THR A 341 44.54 56.58 17.07
CA THR A 341 43.49 56.09 16.17
C THR A 341 43.64 54.59 15.97
N LEU A 342 42.53 53.90 15.72
CA LEU A 342 42.57 52.49 15.36
C LEU A 342 43.42 52.28 14.12
N SER A 343 44.53 51.57 14.29
CA SER A 343 45.36 51.18 13.15
C SER A 343 44.57 50.37 12.10
N PRO A 344 44.89 50.51 10.80
CA PRO A 344 44.27 49.73 9.74
C PRO A 344 44.33 48.22 9.97
N LYS A 345 45.40 47.74 10.64
CA LYS A 345 45.57 46.32 11.00
C LYS A 345 44.52 45.85 12.01
N THR A 346 44.20 46.65 13.03
CA THR A 346 43.17 46.29 14.01
C THR A 346 41.78 46.36 13.40
N CYS A 347 41.50 47.39 12.58
CA CYS A 347 40.23 47.46 11.84
C CYS A 347 40.05 46.23 10.93
N ALA A 348 41.10 45.83 10.19
CA ALA A 348 41.07 44.64 9.35
C ALA A 348 40.84 43.34 10.16
N ALA A 349 41.50 43.20 11.32
CA ALA A 349 41.33 42.03 12.18
C ALA A 349 39.89 41.92 12.73
N VAL A 350 39.31 43.04 13.17
CA VAL A 350 37.92 43.08 13.65
C VAL A 350 36.94 42.84 12.49
N ALA A 351 37.18 43.41 11.31
CA ALA A 351 36.35 43.15 10.13
C ALA A 351 36.37 41.67 9.72
N SER A 352 37.53 41.00 9.76
CA SER A 352 37.63 39.55 9.51
C SER A 352 36.85 38.73 10.54
N TYR A 353 36.85 39.15 11.81
CA TYR A 353 36.04 38.52 12.83
C TYR A 353 34.54 38.77 12.64
N ASP A 354 34.14 40.00 12.28
CA ASP A 354 32.74 40.33 12.04
C ASP A 354 32.16 39.58 10.82
N GLU A 355 32.96 39.34 9.79
CA GLU A 355 32.58 38.50 8.65
C GLU A 355 32.30 37.06 9.11
N ALA A 356 33.23 36.46 9.86
CA ALA A 356 33.04 35.13 10.44
C ALA A 356 31.84 35.07 11.40
N ARG A 357 31.63 36.13 12.21
CA ARG A 357 30.48 36.27 13.11
C ARG A 357 29.17 36.34 12.33
N SER A 358 29.11 37.09 11.24
CA SER A 358 27.92 37.18 10.38
C SER A 358 27.59 35.81 9.80
N GLN A 359 28.58 35.09 9.27
CA GLN A 359 28.38 33.74 8.74
C GLN A 359 27.84 32.77 9.79
N VAL A 360 28.34 32.83 11.03
CA VAL A 360 27.82 32.04 12.15
C VAL A 360 26.35 32.37 12.44
N VAL A 361 26.01 33.66 12.50
CA VAL A 361 24.64 34.13 12.79
C VAL A 361 23.68 33.71 11.68
N ASP A 362 24.07 33.89 10.41
CA ASP A 362 23.25 33.53 9.25
C ASP A 362 22.99 32.01 9.19
N THR A 363 24.04 31.21 9.43
CA THR A 363 23.94 29.75 9.48
C THR A 363 23.07 29.30 10.66
N SER A 364 23.21 29.95 11.82
CA SER A 364 22.37 29.69 12.99
C SER A 364 20.91 30.10 12.77
N ALA A 365 20.65 31.15 12.00
CA ALA A 365 19.30 31.62 11.71
C ALA A 365 18.52 30.61 10.87
N ALA A 366 19.19 29.92 9.94
CA ALA A 366 18.58 28.83 9.18
C ALA A 366 18.08 27.67 10.07
N LEU A 367 18.84 27.30 11.12
CA LEU A 367 18.39 26.34 12.12
C LEU A 367 17.26 26.87 13.00
N HIS A 368 17.31 28.14 13.38
CA HIS A 368 16.26 28.73 14.19
C HIS A 368 14.93 28.82 13.43
N ALA A 369 14.98 29.06 12.11
CA ALA A 369 13.79 29.15 11.26
C ALA A 369 12.97 27.86 11.21
N ILE A 370 13.58 26.69 11.45
CA ILE A 370 12.87 25.41 11.46
C ILE A 370 12.26 25.05 12.83
N ASN A 371 12.40 25.90 13.86
CA ASN A 371 11.80 25.64 15.18
C ASN A 371 10.27 25.53 15.13
N LEU A 372 9.60 26.25 14.22
CA LEU A 372 8.15 26.09 14.00
C LEU A 372 7.81 24.67 13.50
N GLN A 373 8.64 24.10 12.63
CA GLN A 373 8.47 22.73 12.16
C GLN A 373 8.75 21.71 13.27
N ILE A 374 9.75 21.97 14.13
CA ILE A 374 10.02 21.16 15.33
C ILE A 374 8.79 21.14 16.25
N ALA A 375 8.15 22.29 16.48
CA ALA A 375 6.95 22.38 17.30
C ALA A 375 5.81 21.51 16.73
N LEU A 376 5.61 21.54 15.40
CA LEU A 376 4.63 20.68 14.72
C LEU A 376 4.95 19.19 14.85
N VAL A 377 6.24 18.80 14.74
CA VAL A 377 6.67 17.41 14.94
C VAL A 377 6.38 16.97 16.38
N LYS A 378 6.67 17.80 17.37
CA LYS A 378 6.37 17.52 18.78
C LYS A 378 4.88 17.33 19.04
N GLU A 379 4.04 18.22 18.49
CA GLU A 379 2.58 18.15 18.65
C GLU A 379 2.01 16.87 18.02
N ARG A 380 2.42 16.56 16.78
CA ARG A 380 1.99 15.35 16.08
C ARG A 380 2.43 14.09 16.82
N ALA A 381 3.68 14.04 17.29
CA ALA A 381 4.20 12.90 18.03
C ALA A 381 3.46 12.66 19.36
N ALA A 382 3.02 13.72 20.05
CA ALA A 382 2.36 13.61 21.36
C ALA A 382 0.97 12.94 21.30
N SER A 383 0.25 13.10 20.19
CA SER A 383 -1.10 12.54 20.00
C SER A 383 -1.14 11.39 18.99
N ALA A 384 0.02 10.96 18.49
CA ALA A 384 0.11 9.97 17.43
C ALA A 384 -0.38 8.59 17.88
N ASN A 385 -1.17 7.95 17.02
CA ASN A 385 -1.47 6.53 17.14
C ASN A 385 -0.48 5.71 16.31
N VAL A 386 0.47 5.05 16.99
CA VAL A 386 1.53 4.25 16.35
C VAL A 386 0.96 3.12 15.48
N SER A 387 -0.17 2.51 15.86
CA SER A 387 -0.76 1.42 15.06
C SER A 387 -1.37 1.94 13.76
N ALA A 388 -2.02 3.10 13.79
CA ALA A 388 -2.54 3.76 12.60
C ALA A 388 -1.41 4.16 11.63
N LEU A 389 -0.36 4.82 12.14
CA LEU A 389 0.80 5.21 11.33
C LEU A 389 1.53 4.00 10.72
N THR A 390 1.59 2.88 11.46
CA THR A 390 2.17 1.63 10.94
C THR A 390 1.31 1.05 9.81
N ALA A 391 -0.02 1.07 9.96
CA ALA A 391 -0.94 0.63 8.92
C ALA A 391 -0.87 1.51 7.66
N ASP A 392 -0.77 2.83 7.83
CA ASP A 392 -0.64 3.79 6.73
C ASP A 392 0.67 3.59 5.96
N LEU A 393 1.79 3.44 6.67
CA LEU A 393 3.08 3.10 6.04
C LEU A 393 3.01 1.74 5.31
N GLY A 394 2.35 0.75 5.90
CA GLY A 394 2.09 -0.54 5.27
C GLY A 394 1.29 -0.41 3.97
N LYS A 395 0.29 0.48 3.94
CA LYS A 395 -0.50 0.76 2.73
C LYS A 395 0.33 1.46 1.65
N LEU A 396 1.12 2.48 2.02
CA LEU A 396 1.97 3.20 1.06
C LEU A 396 3.04 2.29 0.44
N THR A 397 3.67 1.45 1.25
CA THR A 397 4.68 0.48 0.79
C THR A 397 4.06 -0.60 -0.11
N ALA A 398 2.85 -1.07 0.22
CA ALA A 398 2.09 -1.97 -0.67
C ALA A 398 1.72 -1.28 -1.99
N THR A 399 1.25 -0.03 -1.96
CA THR A 399 0.98 0.74 -3.18
C THR A 399 2.23 0.89 -4.03
N ARG A 400 3.39 1.23 -3.45
CA ARG A 400 4.65 1.27 -4.22
C ARG A 400 4.94 -0.08 -4.88
N SER A 401 4.84 -1.16 -4.11
CA SER A 401 5.10 -2.54 -4.59
C SER A 401 4.15 -2.94 -5.73
N ARG A 402 2.87 -2.56 -5.66
CA ARG A 402 1.85 -2.84 -6.68
C ARG A 402 2.23 -2.34 -8.08
N TYR A 403 3.01 -1.26 -8.15
CA TYR A 403 3.43 -0.61 -9.39
C TYR A 403 4.88 -0.94 -9.78
N GLU A 404 5.57 -1.83 -9.05
CA GLU A 404 6.83 -2.39 -9.51
C GLU A 404 6.60 -3.25 -10.76
N PRO A 405 7.48 -3.21 -11.78
CA PRO A 405 7.21 -3.83 -13.09
C PRO A 405 6.79 -5.31 -13.05
N VAL A 406 7.45 -6.11 -12.20
CA VAL A 406 7.16 -7.54 -12.05
C VAL A 406 5.82 -7.78 -11.39
N ILE A 407 5.55 -7.07 -10.29
CA ILE A 407 4.31 -7.21 -9.51
C ILE A 407 3.12 -6.67 -10.31
N ALA A 408 3.30 -5.55 -11.01
CA ALA A 408 2.30 -5.00 -11.91
C ALA A 408 1.89 -6.01 -12.99
N GLY A 409 2.86 -6.76 -13.54
CA GLY A 409 2.60 -7.86 -14.48
C GLY A 409 1.76 -8.98 -13.87
N TYR A 410 2.07 -9.42 -12.64
CA TYR A 410 1.27 -10.45 -11.95
C TYR A 410 -0.15 -9.97 -11.64
N CYS A 411 -0.30 -8.73 -11.17
CA CYS A 411 -1.60 -8.13 -10.93
C CYS A 411 -2.42 -8.01 -12.22
N GLN A 412 -1.80 -7.61 -13.33
CA GLN A 412 -2.48 -7.54 -14.62
C GLN A 412 -2.96 -8.92 -15.07
N ALA A 413 -2.10 -9.93 -15.03
CA ALA A 413 -2.46 -11.29 -15.40
C ALA A 413 -3.63 -11.84 -14.56
N TYR A 414 -3.65 -11.54 -13.25
CA TYR A 414 -4.76 -11.89 -12.36
C TYR A 414 -6.06 -11.19 -12.73
N LEU A 415 -6.01 -9.88 -12.98
CA LEU A 415 -7.19 -9.09 -13.38
C LEU A 415 -7.75 -9.53 -14.74
N ASP A 416 -6.88 -9.81 -15.70
CA ASP A 416 -7.27 -10.32 -17.03
C ASP A 416 -7.95 -11.69 -16.93
N GLU A 417 -7.41 -12.59 -16.11
CA GLU A 417 -8.04 -13.90 -15.86
C GLU A 417 -9.40 -13.76 -15.18
N LYS A 418 -9.52 -12.84 -14.22
CA LYS A 418 -10.79 -12.56 -13.53
C LYS A 418 -11.85 -12.03 -14.52
N ALA A 419 -11.45 -11.12 -15.41
CA ALA A 419 -12.32 -10.61 -16.47
C ALA A 419 -12.72 -11.72 -17.46
N ALA A 420 -11.77 -12.57 -17.88
CA ALA A 420 -12.04 -13.72 -18.75
C ALA A 420 -13.03 -14.70 -18.12
N LYS A 421 -12.86 -15.02 -16.83
CA LYS A 421 -13.81 -15.85 -16.08
C LYS A 421 -15.21 -15.25 -16.09
N THR A 422 -15.35 -13.95 -15.80
CA THR A 422 -16.65 -13.26 -15.81
C THR A 422 -17.30 -13.31 -17.19
N ALA A 423 -16.53 -13.16 -18.27
CA ALA A 423 -17.05 -13.32 -19.64
C ALA A 423 -17.54 -14.76 -19.91
N THR A 424 -16.79 -15.78 -19.49
CA THR A 424 -17.19 -17.19 -19.61
C THR A 424 -18.42 -17.53 -18.77
N GLU A 425 -18.57 -16.93 -17.58
CA GLU A 425 -19.78 -17.06 -16.75
C GLU A 425 -21.00 -16.47 -17.45
N ALA A 426 -20.85 -15.33 -18.11
CA ALA A 426 -21.93 -14.75 -18.91
C ALA A 426 -22.31 -15.65 -20.10
N LEU A 427 -21.34 -16.27 -20.78
CA LEU A 427 -21.59 -17.24 -21.85
C LEU A 427 -22.29 -18.51 -21.34
N ARG A 428 -21.89 -19.03 -20.17
CA ARG A 428 -22.57 -20.15 -19.51
C ARG A 428 -24.04 -19.82 -19.24
N ASP A 429 -24.30 -18.62 -18.71
CA ASP A 429 -25.66 -18.21 -18.37
C ASP A 429 -26.51 -18.02 -19.62
N GLN A 430 -25.94 -17.46 -20.70
CA GLN A 430 -26.59 -17.41 -22.01
C GLN A 430 -26.89 -18.80 -22.58
N ALA A 431 -25.93 -19.73 -22.52
CA ALA A 431 -26.13 -21.11 -22.97
C ALA A 431 -27.22 -21.83 -22.17
N ARG A 432 -27.31 -21.55 -20.86
CA ARG A 432 -28.37 -22.05 -19.99
C ARG A 432 -29.74 -21.49 -20.38
N THR A 433 -29.85 -20.19 -20.62
CA THR A 433 -31.09 -19.59 -21.13
C THR A 433 -31.48 -20.16 -22.49
N ALA A 434 -30.51 -20.38 -23.38
CA ALA A 434 -30.76 -20.94 -24.70
C ALA A 434 -31.28 -22.39 -24.64
N ILE A 435 -30.66 -23.27 -23.84
CA ILE A 435 -31.14 -24.65 -23.69
C ILE A 435 -32.51 -24.73 -23.02
N ASP A 436 -32.77 -23.88 -22.03
CA ASP A 436 -34.06 -23.85 -21.34
C ASP A 436 -35.17 -23.30 -22.25
N GLY A 437 -34.88 -22.28 -23.06
CA GLY A 437 -35.78 -21.78 -24.09
C GLY A 437 -36.06 -22.83 -25.19
N HIS A 438 -35.02 -23.50 -25.68
CA HIS A 438 -35.13 -24.58 -26.66
C HIS A 438 -35.99 -25.73 -26.12
N ARG A 439 -35.78 -26.15 -24.86
CA ARG A 439 -36.60 -27.14 -24.16
C ARG A 439 -38.07 -26.75 -24.12
N GLN A 440 -38.38 -25.54 -23.69
CA GLN A 440 -39.78 -25.08 -23.58
C GLN A 440 -40.48 -25.09 -24.94
N PHE A 441 -39.81 -24.61 -25.99
CA PHE A 441 -40.37 -24.60 -27.33
C PHE A 441 -40.55 -26.00 -27.91
N MET A 442 -39.50 -26.82 -27.88
CA MET A 442 -39.49 -28.14 -28.54
C MET A 442 -40.48 -29.11 -27.92
N PHE A 443 -40.57 -29.17 -26.59
CA PHE A 443 -41.51 -30.08 -25.92
C PHE A 443 -42.97 -29.72 -26.24
N ALA A 444 -43.32 -28.44 -26.24
CA ALA A 444 -44.65 -27.98 -26.61
C ALA A 444 -44.97 -28.23 -28.10
N ALA A 445 -44.01 -27.97 -28.99
CA ALA A 445 -44.15 -28.22 -30.42
C ALA A 445 -44.35 -29.71 -30.72
N TYR A 446 -43.60 -30.60 -30.06
CA TYR A 446 -43.76 -32.05 -30.18
C TYR A 446 -45.10 -32.52 -29.65
N GLU A 447 -45.57 -32.03 -28.49
CA GLU A 447 -46.91 -32.36 -27.96
C GLU A 447 -48.01 -32.00 -28.98
N ALA A 448 -47.97 -30.79 -29.51
CA ALA A 448 -48.94 -30.32 -30.50
C ALA A 448 -48.90 -31.16 -31.79
N ALA A 449 -47.70 -31.46 -32.29
CA ALA A 449 -47.51 -32.25 -33.50
C ALA A 449 -48.02 -33.69 -33.33
N ILE A 450 -47.69 -34.35 -32.21
CA ILE A 450 -48.17 -35.70 -31.90
C ILE A 450 -49.70 -35.71 -31.77
N ASN A 451 -50.28 -34.76 -31.02
CA ASN A 451 -51.72 -34.66 -30.84
C ASN A 451 -52.47 -34.43 -32.15
N ARG A 452 -51.89 -33.66 -33.08
CA ARG A 452 -52.44 -33.48 -34.43
C ARG A 452 -52.51 -34.80 -35.21
N TYR A 453 -51.45 -35.60 -35.17
CA TYR A 453 -51.44 -36.92 -35.82
C TYR A 453 -52.38 -37.90 -35.13
N LEU A 454 -52.41 -37.95 -33.79
CA LEU A 454 -53.35 -38.77 -33.03
C LEU A 454 -54.81 -38.47 -33.40
N ALA A 455 -55.16 -37.18 -33.56
CA ALA A 455 -56.49 -36.77 -34.01
C ALA A 455 -56.80 -37.26 -35.44
N GLN A 456 -55.84 -37.18 -36.37
CA GLN A 456 -56.00 -37.69 -37.73
C GLN A 456 -56.20 -39.21 -37.78
N PHE A 457 -55.59 -39.94 -36.84
CA PHE A 457 -55.79 -41.38 -36.68
C PHE A 457 -57.04 -41.74 -35.85
N ASN A 458 -57.86 -40.75 -35.48
CA ASN A 458 -59.08 -40.93 -34.68
C ASN A 458 -58.82 -41.61 -33.32
N ALA A 459 -57.67 -41.31 -32.70
CA ALA A 459 -57.34 -41.83 -31.39
C ALA A 459 -58.25 -41.23 -30.30
N GLY A 460 -58.81 -42.08 -29.43
CA GLY A 460 -59.63 -41.66 -28.28
C GLY A 460 -58.85 -41.03 -27.11
N PHE A 461 -57.59 -40.64 -27.35
CA PHE A 461 -56.69 -40.09 -26.35
C PHE A 461 -55.75 -39.04 -26.95
N ARG A 462 -55.20 -38.18 -26.09
CA ARG A 462 -54.18 -37.17 -26.45
C ARG A 462 -53.10 -37.09 -25.39
N LEU A 463 -51.91 -36.64 -25.77
CA LEU A 463 -50.86 -36.26 -24.84
C LEU A 463 -51.21 -34.93 -24.15
N ALA A 464 -50.69 -34.76 -22.94
CA ALA A 464 -50.73 -33.52 -22.16
C ALA A 464 -49.48 -33.42 -21.30
N SER A 465 -49.07 -32.19 -20.96
CA SER A 465 -47.99 -31.94 -20.00
C SER A 465 -46.64 -32.56 -20.40
N VAL A 466 -46.36 -32.64 -21.70
CA VAL A 466 -45.06 -33.10 -22.22
C VAL A 466 -44.00 -32.09 -21.81
N SER A 467 -43.06 -32.53 -20.97
CA SER A 467 -42.08 -31.65 -20.35
C SER A 467 -40.79 -32.38 -20.03
N SER A 468 -39.72 -31.62 -19.86
CA SER A 468 -38.44 -32.14 -19.38
C SER A 468 -38.40 -32.17 -17.86
N VAL A 469 -38.00 -33.29 -17.28
CA VAL A 469 -37.75 -33.46 -15.84
C VAL A 469 -36.32 -33.92 -15.59
N ASN A 470 -35.67 -33.39 -14.56
CA ASN A 470 -34.34 -33.86 -14.16
C ASN A 470 -34.46 -34.96 -13.12
N THR A 471 -33.82 -36.10 -13.37
CA THR A 471 -33.78 -37.25 -12.45
C THR A 471 -32.34 -37.53 -12.02
N ARG A 472 -32.14 -38.41 -11.04
CA ARG A 472 -30.77 -38.82 -10.62
C ARG A 472 -29.95 -39.46 -11.75
N GLY A 473 -30.61 -40.00 -12.78
CA GLY A 473 -29.95 -40.60 -13.95
C GLY A 473 -29.78 -39.65 -15.14
N GLY A 474 -30.12 -38.36 -15.02
CA GLY A 474 -30.10 -37.38 -16.11
C GLY A 474 -31.48 -36.80 -16.44
N SER A 475 -31.56 -35.98 -17.49
CA SER A 475 -32.81 -35.38 -17.96
C SER A 475 -33.68 -36.43 -18.68
N ALA A 476 -34.98 -36.41 -18.42
CA ALA A 476 -35.95 -37.35 -18.96
C ALA A 476 -37.23 -36.62 -19.38
N CYS A 477 -38.00 -37.23 -20.28
CA CYS A 477 -39.28 -36.72 -20.74
C CYS A 477 -40.37 -37.21 -19.78
N SER A 478 -41.18 -36.30 -19.26
CA SER A 478 -42.41 -36.60 -18.55
C SER A 478 -43.60 -36.17 -19.40
N TYR A 479 -44.67 -36.95 -19.38
CA TYR A 479 -45.90 -36.64 -20.09
C TYR A 479 -47.07 -37.39 -19.46
N ALA A 480 -48.27 -36.89 -19.74
CA ALA A 480 -49.53 -37.50 -19.36
C ALA A 480 -50.35 -37.82 -20.61
N VAL A 481 -51.29 -38.76 -20.46
CA VAL A 481 -52.27 -39.09 -21.48
C VAL A 481 -53.65 -38.75 -20.95
N VAL A 482 -54.45 -38.06 -21.75
CA VAL A 482 -55.85 -37.75 -21.48
C VAL A 482 -56.70 -38.74 -22.27
N ILE A 483 -57.46 -39.58 -21.58
CA ILE A 483 -58.39 -40.56 -22.15
C ILE A 483 -59.79 -40.21 -21.64
N ASN A 484 -60.78 -40.05 -22.51
CA ASN A 484 -62.15 -39.68 -22.10
C ASN A 484 -62.20 -38.46 -21.15
N ASN A 485 -61.38 -37.44 -21.42
CA ASN A 485 -61.21 -36.24 -20.59
C ASN A 485 -60.64 -36.48 -19.17
N VAL A 486 -60.05 -37.64 -18.92
CA VAL A 486 -59.40 -37.98 -17.66
C VAL A 486 -57.88 -38.01 -17.85
N LEU A 487 -57.16 -37.20 -17.08
CA LEU A 487 -55.70 -37.12 -17.09
C LEU A 487 -55.07 -38.33 -16.36
N ARG A 488 -54.07 -38.94 -16.99
CA ARG A 488 -53.25 -40.02 -16.42
C ARG A 488 -51.77 -39.71 -16.65
N SER A 489 -51.04 -39.44 -15.58
CA SER A 489 -49.58 -39.24 -15.65
C SER A 489 -48.88 -40.56 -15.97
N ILE A 490 -47.88 -40.50 -16.85
CA ILE A 490 -46.99 -41.64 -17.13
C ILE A 490 -45.70 -41.43 -16.35
N ASP A 491 -45.79 -41.61 -15.03
CA ASP A 491 -44.64 -41.61 -14.15
C ASP A 491 -44.09 -43.02 -14.01
N GLY A 492 -42.85 -43.22 -14.46
CA GLY A 492 -42.11 -44.46 -14.24
C GLY A 492 -41.78 -44.63 -12.75
N ALA A 493 -42.73 -45.18 -11.97
CA ALA A 493 -42.60 -46.00 -10.75
C ALA A 493 -43.70 -45.73 -9.70
N ARG A 494 -44.76 -46.54 -9.73
CA ARG A 494 -45.27 -47.37 -8.62
C ARG A 494 -46.47 -48.16 -9.14
N ARG A 495 -46.31 -49.46 -9.39
CA ARG A 495 -47.47 -50.36 -9.38
C ARG A 495 -47.96 -50.41 -7.94
N SER A 496 -49.16 -49.88 -7.67
CA SER A 496 -49.92 -50.40 -6.52
C SER A 496 -50.22 -51.87 -6.82
N PRO A 497 -50.06 -52.80 -5.86
CA PRO A 497 -50.51 -54.17 -6.05
C PRO A 497 -52.03 -54.17 -6.30
N PRO A 498 -52.56 -55.12 -7.08
CA PRO A 498 -54.00 -55.24 -7.21
C PRO A 498 -54.63 -55.65 -5.87
N ALA A 499 -55.84 -55.15 -5.60
CA ALA A 499 -56.53 -55.16 -4.30
C ALA A 499 -56.81 -56.54 -3.64
N TRP A 500 -56.33 -57.64 -4.21
CA TRP A 500 -56.48 -58.99 -3.65
C TRP A 500 -55.26 -59.47 -2.84
N GLN A 501 -54.17 -58.69 -2.78
CA GLN A 501 -53.02 -58.99 -1.90
C GLN A 501 -53.08 -58.30 -0.53
N GLU A 502 -54.00 -57.35 -0.30
CA GLU A 502 -54.17 -56.67 1.00
C GLU A 502 -55.07 -57.44 1.98
N ALA A 503 -55.63 -58.59 1.59
CA ALA A 503 -56.53 -59.38 2.44
C ALA A 503 -55.83 -60.40 3.36
N ASP A 504 -54.57 -60.77 3.10
CA ASP A 504 -53.88 -61.83 3.86
C ASP A 504 -52.99 -61.32 5.02
N ASP A 505 -52.65 -60.03 5.05
CA ASP A 505 -51.78 -59.46 6.10
C ASP A 505 -52.54 -58.87 7.31
N HIS A 506 -53.88 -58.86 7.28
CA HIS A 506 -54.67 -58.31 8.40
C HIS A 506 -54.89 -59.31 9.56
N GLU A 507 -54.52 -60.60 9.42
CA GLU A 507 -54.66 -61.62 10.47
C GLU A 507 -53.35 -62.04 11.17
N ARG A 508 -52.18 -61.46 10.82
CA ARG A 508 -50.91 -61.75 11.53
C ARG A 508 -50.18 -60.47 11.93
N GLY A 509 -50.73 -59.71 12.86
CA GLY A 509 -50.06 -58.50 13.33
C GLY A 509 -50.67 -57.78 14.53
N GLN A 510 -51.54 -58.42 15.32
CA GLN A 510 -51.83 -57.92 16.66
C GLN A 510 -50.73 -58.40 17.62
N GLY A 511 -49.73 -57.54 17.85
CA GLY A 511 -48.72 -57.75 18.87
C GLY A 511 -47.54 -56.81 18.70
N LEU A 512 -47.40 -55.86 19.63
CA LEU A 512 -46.28 -54.92 19.83
C LEU A 512 -46.40 -53.56 19.12
N ALA A 513 -47.38 -52.78 19.57
CA ALA A 513 -47.30 -51.32 19.55
C ALA A 513 -46.71 -50.82 20.88
N GLY A 514 -45.74 -49.92 20.81
CA GLY A 514 -45.49 -48.94 21.88
C GLY A 514 -44.04 -48.76 22.31
N ILE A 515 -43.29 -47.88 21.63
CA ILE A 515 -42.26 -47.08 22.31
C ILE A 515 -42.34 -45.64 21.79
N ALA A 516 -42.54 -44.70 22.71
CA ALA A 516 -41.81 -43.43 22.87
C ALA A 516 -42.73 -42.22 23.13
N GLY A 517 -42.63 -41.69 24.34
CA GLY A 517 -43.04 -40.32 24.66
C GLY A 517 -42.49 -39.90 26.02
N LEU A 518 -41.54 -38.95 26.00
CA LEU A 518 -41.24 -37.88 27.00
C LEU A 518 -39.72 -37.59 27.19
N PRO A 519 -39.34 -36.37 27.66
CA PRO A 519 -38.24 -35.58 27.08
C PRO A 519 -37.08 -35.22 28.04
N GLN A 520 -36.03 -34.60 27.45
CA GLN A 520 -35.07 -33.61 27.96
C GLN A 520 -34.50 -33.71 29.40
N GLY A 521 -33.16 -33.76 29.53
CA GLY A 521 -32.46 -33.36 30.76
C GLY A 521 -31.01 -33.86 30.90
N ASP A 522 -30.08 -32.92 30.81
CA ASP A 522 -28.78 -32.79 31.51
C ASP A 522 -27.73 -33.93 31.64
N ARG A 523 -26.49 -33.48 31.34
CA ARG A 523 -25.19 -33.76 32.00
C ARG A 523 -24.47 -35.11 31.83
N ALA A 524 -23.36 -34.99 31.07
CA ALA A 524 -21.96 -35.17 31.52
C ALA A 524 -21.33 -36.58 31.68
N TRP A 525 -20.02 -36.60 31.35
CA TRP A 525 -18.92 -37.52 31.69
C TRP A 525 -18.51 -38.63 30.69
N LEU A 526 -17.44 -38.30 29.95
CA LEU A 526 -16.14 -38.99 29.83
C LEU A 526 -16.03 -40.50 29.55
N SER A 527 -15.34 -40.77 28.43
CA SER A 527 -14.29 -41.78 28.17
C SER A 527 -14.57 -43.28 28.40
N ALA A 528 -14.57 -44.02 27.29
CA ALA A 528 -13.62 -45.11 27.03
C ALA A 528 -13.45 -45.26 25.51
#